data_AF-A0A357JHB2-F1
#
_entry.id   AF-A0A357JHB2-F1
#
_cell.length_a   1.000
_cell.length_b   1.000
_cell.length_c   1.000
_cell.angle_alpha   90.00
_cell.angle_beta   90.00
_cell.angle_gamma   90.00
#
_symmetry.space_group_name_H-M   'P 1'
#
loop_
_entity.id
_entity.type
_entity.pdbx_description
1 polymer ?
#
loop_
_entity_poly.entity_id
_entity_poly.type
_entity_poly.pdbx_seq_one_letter_code
_entity_poly.pdbx_strand_id
1 'polypeptide(L)' 'MHIIIHQVKSWLRTIPTHVSKQHIQKYFDEFAYRINRSQSKKTIWHNTIIKMIKHKAITQKQIVWKLN' A
#
# COMPACT_ATOMS: atom_id res chain seq x y z
N MET A 1 20.64 4.09 8.41
CA MET A 1 19.81 4.78 9.43
C MET A 1 19.36 6.18 8.93
N HIS A 2 20.26 7.03 8.43
CA HIS A 2 19.93 8.38 7.93
C HIS A 2 18.86 8.43 6.82
N ILE A 3 18.83 7.44 5.91
CA ILE A 3 17.85 7.37 4.80
C ILE A 3 16.41 7.28 5.32
N ILE A 4 16.19 6.45 6.36
CA ILE A 4 14.86 6.26 6.96
C ILE A 4 14.40 7.55 7.65
N ILE A 5 15.31 8.22 8.37
CA ILE A 5 15.04 9.52 8.99
C ILE A 5 14.65 10.56 7.94
N HIS A 6 15.39 10.63 6.82
CA HIS A 6 15.09 11.57 5.74
C HIS A 6 13.72 11.29 5.11
N GLN A 7 13.39 10.00 4.88
CA GLN A 7 12.09 9.60 4.33
C GLN A 7 10.92 9.96 5.25
N VAL A 8 11.06 9.75 6.57
CA VAL A 8 10.04 10.13 7.55
C VAL A 8 9.85 11.66 7.59
N LYS A 9 10.95 12.44 7.59
CA LYS A 9 10.86 13.91 7.57
C LYS A 9 10.20 14.44 6.30
N SER A 10 10.55 13.89 5.13
CA SER A 10 9.95 14.28 3.86
C SER A 10 8.47 13.89 3.79
N TRP A 11 8.10 12.71 4.30
CA TRP A 11 6.70 12.29 4.39
C TRP A 11 5.88 13.24 5.28
N LEU A 12 6.33 13.52 6.51
CA LEU A 12 5.66 14.43 7.43
C LEU A 12 5.38 15.82 6.81
N ARG A 13 6.30 16.32 5.97
CA ARG A 13 6.15 17.61 5.29
C ARG A 13 5.10 17.60 4.17
N THR A 14 4.77 16.42 3.64
CA THR A 14 3.77 16.23 2.58
C THR A 14 2.38 15.87 3.10
N ILE A 15 2.23 15.58 4.40
CA ILE A 15 0.92 15.29 4.98
C ILE A 15 0.09 16.59 5.02
N PRO A 16 -1.19 16.56 4.62
CA PRO A 16 -2.05 17.74 4.70
C PRO A 16 -2.14 18.26 6.14
N THR A 17 -2.05 19.57 6.32
CA THR A 17 -2.01 20.25 7.63
C THR A 17 -3.29 20.11 8.44
N HIS A 18 -4.42 19.79 7.79
CA HIS A 18 -5.75 19.67 8.40
C HIS A 18 -6.17 18.21 8.66
N VAL A 19 -5.23 17.34 9.03
CA VAL A 19 -5.55 15.96 9.38
C VAL A 19 -6.00 15.89 10.85
N SER A 20 -7.23 15.41 11.08
CA SER A 20 -7.69 15.06 12.43
C SER A 20 -6.74 14.03 13.07
N LYS A 21 -6.46 14.19 14.36
CA LYS A 21 -5.60 13.29 15.15
C LYS A 21 -5.98 11.81 15.01
N GLN A 22 -7.27 11.53 14.78
CA GLN A 22 -7.80 10.18 14.59
C GLN A 22 -7.29 9.48 13.32
N HIS A 23 -6.87 10.23 12.31
CA HIS A 23 -6.44 9.68 11.02
C HIS A 23 -4.91 9.54 10.88
N ILE A 24 -4.13 10.12 11.80
CA ILE A 24 -2.66 10.11 11.75
C ILE A 24 -2.11 8.69 11.70
N GLN A 25 -2.67 7.77 12.49
CA GLN A 25 -2.25 6.37 12.50
C GLN A 25 -2.44 5.71 11.12
N LYS A 26 -3.59 5.95 10.48
CA LYS A 26 -3.89 5.40 9.16
C LYS A 26 -2.92 5.93 8.09
N TYR A 27 -2.55 7.21 8.15
CA TYR A 27 -1.53 7.79 7.27
C TYR A 27 -0.15 7.18 7.53
N PHE A 28 0.20 6.92 8.79
CA PHE A 28 1.47 6.28 9.14
C PHE A 28 1.54 4.84 8.64
N ASP A 29 0.47 4.07 8.79
CA ASP A 29 0.38 2.69 8.29
C ASP A 29 0.53 2.66 6.76
N GLU A 30 -0.08 3.62 6.05
CA GLU A 30 0.08 3.78 4.60
C GLU A 30 1.52 4.13 4.21
N PHE A 31 2.18 5.03 4.96
CA PHE A 31 3.58 5.36 4.76
C PHE A 31 4.50 4.14 4.94
N ALA A 32 4.31 3.40 6.03
CA ALA A 32 5.06 2.18 6.30
C ALA A 32 4.88 1.16 5.18
N TYR A 33 3.66 0.99 4.68
CA TYR A 33 3.38 0.15 3.51
C TYR A 33 4.14 0.62 2.26
N ARG A 34 4.15 1.92 1.96
CA ARG A 34 4.85 2.49 0.80
C ARG A 34 6.37 2.28 0.87
N ILE A 35 6.98 2.49 2.03
CA ILE A 35 8.41 2.26 2.25
C ILE A 35 8.74 0.77 2.12
N ASN A 36 7.98 -0.10 2.78
CA ASN A 36 8.18 -1.54 2.71
C ASN A 36 8.05 -2.06 1.27
N ARG A 37 7.10 -1.52 0.49
CA ARG A 37 6.99 -1.82 -0.94
C ARG A 37 8.20 -1.33 -1.75
N SER A 38 8.67 -0.12 -1.50
CA SER A 38 9.81 0.46 -2.22
C SER A 38 11.11 -0.32 -1.99
N GLN A 39 11.33 -0.76 -0.74
CA GLN A 39 12.54 -1.46 -0.33
C GLN A 39 12.47 -2.97 -0.64
N SER A 40 11.31 -3.60 -0.43
CA SER A 40 11.08 -5.02 -0.67
C SER A 40 10.51 -5.26 -2.08
N LYS A 41 11.27 -4.95 -3.12
CA LYS A 41 10.88 -5.26 -4.51
C LYS A 41 10.78 -6.78 -4.77
N LYS A 42 11.47 -7.60 -3.96
CA LYS A 42 11.51 -9.06 -4.08
C LYS A 42 10.16 -9.74 -3.80
N THR A 43 9.32 -9.15 -2.95
CA THR A 43 8.10 -9.83 -2.45
C THR A 43 6.84 -9.42 -3.17
N ILE A 44 6.84 -8.33 -3.95
CA ILE A 44 5.63 -7.84 -4.65
C ILE A 44 5.17 -8.85 -5.68
N TRP A 45 6.08 -9.30 -6.55
CA TRP A 45 5.75 -10.29 -7.58
C TRP A 45 5.29 -11.61 -6.94
N HIS A 46 6.02 -12.10 -5.95
CA HIS A 46 5.66 -13.31 -5.20
C HIS A 46 4.28 -13.21 -4.53
N ASN A 47 3.97 -12.08 -3.89
CA ASN A 47 2.68 -11.83 -3.26
C ASN A 47 1.54 -11.75 -4.29
N THR A 48 1.79 -11.18 -5.47
CA THR A 48 0.82 -11.16 -6.56
C THR A 48 0.53 -12.57 -7.06
N ILE A 49 1.56 -13.38 -7.29
CA ILE A 49 1.41 -14.79 -7.69
C ILE A 49 0.64 -15.58 -6.63
N ILE A 50 0.98 -15.44 -5.34
CA ILE A 50 0.23 -16.09 -4.25
C ILE A 50 -1.24 -15.66 -4.25
N LYS A 51 -1.52 -14.37 -4.44
CA LYS A 51 -2.90 -13.88 -4.50
C LYS A 51 -3.65 -14.46 -5.70
N MET A 52 -3.02 -14.56 -6.87
CA MET A 52 -3.62 -15.18 -8.05
C MET A 52 -3.92 -16.66 -7.81
N ILE A 53 -2.98 -17.41 -7.23
CA ILE A 53 -3.15 -18.84 -6.91
C ILE A 53 -4.27 -19.06 -5.88
N LYS A 54 -4.35 -18.21 -4.85
CA LYS A 54 -5.38 -18.31 -3.81
C LYS A 54 -6.76 -17.85 -4.28
N HIS A 55 -6.84 -17.08 -5.37
CA HIS A 55 -8.10 -16.56 -5.86
C HIS A 55 -8.89 -17.65 -6.59
N LYS A 56 -10.19 -17.79 -6.29
CA LYS A 56 -11.07 -18.72 -7.02
C LYS A 56 -11.16 -18.30 -8.49
N ALA A 57 -11.28 -19.27 -9.40
CA ALA A 57 -11.49 -18.96 -10.82
C ALA A 57 -12.73 -18.07 -10.98
N ILE A 58 -12.56 -16.91 -11.62
CA ILE A 58 -13.65 -15.99 -11.93
C ILE A 58 -14.01 -16.20 -13.40
N THR A 59 -15.30 -16.37 -13.67
CA THR A 59 -15.81 -16.44 -15.05
C THR A 59 -16.00 -15.03 -15.63
N GLN A 60 -15.86 -14.89 -16.95
CA GLN A 60 -16.00 -13.60 -17.64
C GLN A 60 -17.33 -12.88 -17.30
N LYS A 61 -18.42 -13.64 -17.12
CA LYS A 61 -19.74 -13.11 -16.71
C LYS A 61 -19.69 -12.41 -15.34
N GLN A 62 -18.96 -12.96 -14.38
CA GLN A 62 -18.79 -12.38 -13.04
C GLN A 62 -17.92 -11.11 -13.06
N ILE A 63 -17.00 -11.00 -14.02
CA ILE A 63 -16.16 -9.80 -14.19
C ILE A 63 -17.03 -8.64 -14.73
N VAL A 64 -17.82 -8.91 -15.77
CA VAL A 64 -18.71 -7.90 -16.38
C VAL A 64 -19.75 -7.40 -15.39
N TRP A 65 -20.34 -8.28 -14.58
CA TRP A 65 -21.33 -7.90 -13.56
C TRP A 65 -20.75 -6.99 -12.46
N LYS A 66 -19.46 -7.11 -12.15
CA LYS A 66 -18.81 -6.35 -11.07
C LYS A 66 -18.29 -4.96 -11.50
N LEU A 67 -18.29 -4.70 -12.81
CA LEU A 67 -17.84 -3.44 -13.41
C LEU A 67 -18.98 -2.46 -13.68
N ASN A 68 -20.23 -2.96 -13.76
CA ASN A 68 -21.45 -2.16 -13.80
C ASN A 68 -21.94 -1.88 -12.37
#